data_AF-A0A4V6NYM3-F1
#
_entry.id   AF-A0A4V6NYM3-F1
#
_cell.length_a   1.000
_cell.length_b   1.000
_cell.length_c   1.000
_cell.angle_alpha   90.00
_cell.angle_beta   90.00
_cell.angle_gamma   90.00
#
_symmetry.space_group_name_H-M   'P 1'
#
loop_
_entity.id
_entity.type
_entity.pdbx_description
1 polymer ?
#
loop_
_entity_poly.entity_id
_entity_poly.type
_entity_poly.pdbx_seq_one_letter_code
_entity_poly.pdbx_strand_id
1 'polypeptide(L)' 'MLDPLKISEYARALYRAHGNKAEAEAASRLRQSEQTGNQDEAENWRRIRQAISQLRGPGQA' A
#
# COMPACT_ATOMS: atom_id res chain seq x y z
N MET A 1 -12.48 4.56 -3.59
CA MET A 1 -11.78 3.27 -3.75
C MET A 1 -10.92 3.32 -5.01
N LEU A 2 -9.65 2.92 -4.93
CA LEU A 2 -8.74 2.85 -6.08
C LEU A 2 -8.94 1.55 -6.88
N ASP A 3 -8.85 1.68 -8.21
CA ASP A 3 -8.82 0.54 -9.13
C ASP A 3 -7.60 -0.37 -8.85
N PRO A 4 -7.72 -1.70 -8.97
CA PRO A 4 -6.62 -2.64 -8.70
C PRO A 4 -5.38 -2.41 -9.57
N LEU A 5 -5.57 -1.92 -10.81
CA LEU A 5 -4.46 -1.50 -11.67
C LEU A 5 -3.73 -0.28 -11.08
N LYS A 6 -4.49 0.73 -10.63
CA LYS A 6 -3.92 1.93 -9.98
C LYS A 6 -3.21 1.59 -8.68
N ILE A 7 -3.75 0.66 -7.88
CA ILE A 7 -3.09 0.15 -6.67
C ILE A 7 -1.70 -0.40 -7.02
N SER A 8 -1.62 -1.24 -8.05
CA SER A 8 -0.40 -1.92 -8.45
C SER A 8 0.64 -0.94 -9.02
N GLU A 9 0.19 0.01 -9.85
CA GLU A 9 1.02 1.11 -10.37
C GLU A 9 1.56 1.99 -9.24
N TYR A 10 0.68 2.38 -8.31
CA TYR A 10 1.05 3.22 -7.16
C TYR A 10 2.02 2.50 -6.23
N ALA A 11 1.76 1.23 -5.90
CA ALA A 11 2.66 0.38 -5.11
C ALA A 11 4.04 0.28 -5.76
N ARG A 12 4.10 0.10 -7.08
CA ARG A 12 5.36 0.01 -7.82
C ARG A 12 6.10 1.33 -7.87
N ALA A 13 5.40 2.45 -8.05
CA ALA A 13 5.97 3.79 -7.98
C ALA A 13 6.54 4.08 -6.58
N LEU A 14 5.77 3.80 -5.54
CA LEU A 14 6.18 3.99 -4.14
C LEU A 14 7.37 3.09 -3.80
N TYR A 15 7.35 1.83 -4.22
CA TYR A 15 8.46 0.91 -4.00
C TYR A 15 9.73 1.31 -4.77
N ARG A 16 9.62 1.81 -6.00
CA ARG A 16 10.79 2.33 -6.73
C ARG A 16 11.37 3.59 -6.07
N ALA A 17 10.53 4.47 -5.53
CA ALA A 17 10.97 5.71 -4.91
C ALA A 17 11.51 5.53 -3.48
N HIS A 18 10.88 4.69 -2.67
CA HIS A 18 11.16 4.54 -1.23
C HIS A 18 11.80 3.18 -0.87
N GLY A 19 11.82 2.22 -1.81
CA GLY A 19 12.33 0.86 -1.58
C GLY A 19 11.63 0.19 -0.40
N ASN A 20 12.43 -0.27 0.56
CA ASN A 20 11.96 -0.94 1.78
C ASN A 20 11.12 -0.01 2.70
N LYS A 21 11.23 1.31 2.56
CA LYS A 21 10.42 2.26 3.35
C LYS A 21 8.98 2.39 2.83
N ALA A 22 8.71 1.98 1.60
CA ALA A 22 7.39 2.08 0.98
C ALA A 22 6.30 1.35 1.79
N GLU A 23 6.63 0.16 2.31
CA GLU A 23 5.70 -0.63 3.13
C GLU A 23 5.39 0.06 4.48
N ALA A 24 6.40 0.66 5.10
CA ALA A 24 6.25 1.38 6.36
C ALA A 24 5.38 2.64 6.18
N GLU A 25 5.53 3.35 5.06
CA GLU A 25 4.68 4.50 4.75
C GLU A 25 3.23 4.09 4.49
N ALA A 26 3.01 3.03 3.72
CA ALA A 26 1.66 2.49 3.50
C ALA A 26 1.01 2.03 4.81
N ALA A 27 1.78 1.41 5.71
CA ALA A 27 1.30 0.99 7.03
C ALA A 27 0.96 2.18 7.95
N SER A 28 1.78 3.23 7.96
CA SER A 28 1.50 4.45 8.73
C SER A 28 0.25 5.16 8.23
N ARG A 29 0.08 5.28 6.91
CA ARG A 29 -1.10 5.91 6.32
C ARG A 29 -2.37 5.10 6.53
N LEU A 30 -2.30 3.78 6.45
CA LEU A 30 -3.40 2.89 6.83
C LEU A 30 -3.92 3.22 8.24
N ARG A 31 -3.02 3.23 9.24
CA ARG A 31 -3.38 3.54 10.63
C ARG A 31 -3.97 4.94 10.76
N GLN A 32 -3.37 5.92 10.09
CA GLN A 32 -3.88 7.28 10.10
C GLN A 32 -5.29 7.38 9.51
N SER A 33 -5.56 6.71 8.39
CA SER A 33 -6.90 6.67 7.78
C SER A 33 -7.91 5.94 8.66
N GLU A 34 -7.52 4.89 9.37
CA GLU A 34 -8.37 4.23 10.38
C GLU A 34 -8.68 5.17 11.55
N GLN A 35 -7.70 5.93 12.03
CA GLN A 35 -7.88 6.90 13.11
C GLN A 35 -8.76 8.09 12.71
N THR A 36 -8.72 8.52 11.44
CA THR A 36 -9.58 9.59 10.92
C THR A 36 -10.97 9.11 10.52
N GLY A 37 -11.24 7.79 10.58
CA GLY A 37 -12.51 7.20 10.17
C GLY A 37 -12.68 7.04 8.65
N ASN A 38 -11.63 7.27 7.87
CA ASN A 38 -11.64 7.14 6.41
C ASN A 38 -11.41 5.68 5.98
N GLN A 39 -12.47 4.87 6.05
CA GLN A 39 -12.41 3.45 5.68
C GLN A 39 -12.03 3.21 4.21
N ASP A 40 -12.49 4.04 3.27
CA ASP A 40 -12.13 3.91 1.85
C ASP A 40 -10.62 4.06 1.64
N GLU A 41 -10.03 5.04 2.32
CA GLU A 41 -8.61 5.32 2.21
C GLU A 41 -7.78 4.25 2.92
N ALA A 42 -8.24 3.78 4.08
CA ALA A 42 -7.66 2.63 4.77
C ALA A 42 -7.63 1.39 3.87
N GLU A 43 -8.73 1.09 3.16
CA GLU A 43 -8.77 -0.04 2.25
C GLU A 43 -7.82 0.14 1.05
N ASN A 44 -7.69 1.35 0.51
CA ASN A 44 -6.72 1.67 -0.52
C ASN A 44 -5.28 1.44 -0.03
N TRP A 45 -4.93 1.93 1.17
CA TRP A 45 -3.60 1.73 1.77
C TRP A 45 -3.30 0.26 2.07
N ARG A 46 -4.30 -0.51 2.53
CA ARG A 46 -4.18 -1.95 2.74
C ARG A 46 -3.81 -2.68 1.45
N ARG A 47 -4.52 -2.37 0.37
CA ARG A 47 -4.28 -2.94 -0.98
C ARG A 47 -2.91 -2.54 -1.52
N ILE A 48 -2.51 -1.28 -1.40
CA ILE A 48 -1.18 -0.77 -1.78
C ILE A 48 -0.09 -1.53 -1.02
N ARG A 49 -0.23 -1.67 0.30
CA ARG A 49 0.73 -2.39 1.14
C ARG A 49 0.89 -3.85 0.72
N GLN A 50 -0.21 -4.54 0.40
CA GLN A 50 -0.14 -5.92 -0.11
C GLN A 50 0.60 -5.99 -1.45
N ALA A 51 0.32 -5.08 -2.39
CA ALA A 51 1.04 -5.04 -3.66
C ALA A 51 2.54 -4.75 -3.47
N ILE A 52 2.92 -3.84 -2.56
CA ILE A 52 4.33 -3.59 -2.20
C ILE A 52 5.00 -4.85 -1.63
N SER A 53 4.30 -5.59 -0.77
CA SER A 53 4.79 -6.85 -0.21
C SER A 53 5.04 -7.90 -1.31
N GLN A 54 4.14 -8.00 -2.30
CA GLN A 54 4.32 -8.86 -3.47
C GLN A 54 5.51 -8.43 -4.34
N LEU A 55 5.79 -7.13 -4.45
CA LEU A 55 6.93 -6.60 -5.20
C LEU A 55 8.29 -6.92 -4.55
N ARG A 56 8.34 -7.10 -3.23
CA ARG A 56 9.57 -7.46 -2.49
C ARG A 56 10.06 -8.88 -2.78
N GLY A 57 9.28 -9.70 -3.48
CA GLY A 57 9.61 -11.08 -3.84
C GLY A 57 8.62 -12.09 -3.26
N PRO A 58 8.66 -13.34 -3.73
CA PRO A 58 7.65 -14.35 -3.45
C PRO A 58 7.77 -14.86 -2.00
N GLY A 59 7.12 -14.17 -1.07
CA GLY A 59 6.42 -14.82 0.04
C GLY A 59 4.97 -15.00 -0.38
N GLN A 60 4.73 -15.85 -1.37
CA GLN A 60 3.39 -16.18 -1.83
C GLN A 60 2.73 -17.08 -0.77
N ALA A 61 1.53 -16.65 -0.36
CA ALA A 61 0.56 -17.35 0.50
C ALA A 61 0.87 -17.38 2.00
#